data_AF-A0ABD6CAV4-F1
#
_entry.id   AF-A0ABD6CAV4-F1
#
_cell.length_a   1.000
_cell.length_b   1.000
_cell.length_c   1.000
_cell.angle_alpha   90.00
_cell.angle_beta   90.00
_cell.angle_gamma   90.00
#
_symmetry.space_group_name_H-M   'P 1'
#
loop_
_entity.id
_entity.type
_entity.pdbx_description
1 polymer ?
#
loop_
_entity_poly.entity_id
_entity_poly.type
_entity_poly.pdbx_seq_one_letter_code
_entity_poly.pdbx_strand_id
1 'polypeptide(L)'
;MDPRAALADLPTFIALEATSVLTGHRRGASFPLDLPYLQSVVQAARAYATTSGDSERSQRRIECVHQSRLRLQTTQVSVDELELDPLRETSARIRDVAAQLPEVQFLRESYPGDAVVVPEWLRYGRSVEWGLRVYLFRGGEAPAPETVVDRNLEAVVDGSRSEFEEYQGRLHGYPDCCIDAFLERASDDERPEARSVAPLADRIDERALGGSSSIETVLPEFFASDHADAFFAREFFPEPDCETAREMGTTVFDAMTAHLDTTLVRDFFRLNYAYCYAVAMTLSNASVAAGAGRPGAGDLAAEHQLWYLPLGTTAAMPRYD
;
A
#
# COMPACT_ATOMS: atom_id res chain seq x y z
N MET A 1 11.89 -20.91 5.61
CA MET A 1 12.60 -19.61 5.55
C MET A 1 11.99 -18.75 6.64
N ASP A 2 12.79 -18.10 7.48
CA ASP A 2 12.26 -17.17 8.49
C ASP A 2 11.86 -15.85 7.78
N PRO A 3 10.56 -15.50 7.70
CA PRO A 3 10.12 -14.30 7.01
C PRO A 3 10.71 -13.02 7.63
N ARG A 4 10.93 -12.98 8.94
CA ARG A 4 11.48 -11.80 9.63
C ARG A 4 12.89 -11.49 9.13
N ALA A 5 13.76 -12.51 9.05
CA ALA A 5 15.11 -12.34 8.54
C ALA A 5 15.13 -12.05 7.03
N ALA A 6 14.29 -12.73 6.25
CA ALA A 6 14.25 -12.58 4.80
C ALA A 6 13.71 -11.21 4.33
N LEU A 7 12.90 -10.54 5.16
CA LEU A 7 12.27 -9.25 4.85
C LEU A 7 12.89 -8.08 5.64
N ALA A 8 13.99 -8.31 6.36
CA ALA A 8 14.55 -7.37 7.33
C ALA A 8 14.92 -6.00 6.74
N ASP A 9 15.32 -5.95 5.47
CA ASP A 9 15.73 -4.71 4.82
C ASP A 9 14.58 -3.93 4.20
N LEU A 10 13.45 -4.59 3.89
CA LEU A 10 12.29 -3.93 3.29
C LEU A 10 11.66 -2.93 4.28
N PRO A 11 11.05 -1.83 3.79
CA PRO A 11 10.19 -0.99 4.60
C PRO A 11 9.17 -1.82 5.36
N THR A 12 8.98 -1.52 6.63
CA THR A 12 8.22 -2.35 7.58
C THR A 12 6.81 -2.65 7.06
N PHE A 13 6.08 -1.69 6.48
CA PHE A 13 4.74 -1.97 5.93
C PHE A 13 4.79 -2.94 4.75
N ILE A 14 5.80 -2.83 3.87
CA ILE A 14 6.00 -3.74 2.73
C ILE A 14 6.33 -5.14 3.25
N ALA A 15 7.18 -5.23 4.28
CA ALA A 15 7.54 -6.50 4.90
C ALA A 15 6.32 -7.19 5.56
N LEU A 16 5.45 -6.42 6.21
CA LEU A 16 4.22 -6.94 6.84
C LEU A 16 3.24 -7.47 5.79
N GLU A 17 2.98 -6.68 4.74
CA GLU A 17 2.20 -7.09 3.56
C GLU A 17 2.78 -8.37 2.93
N ALA A 18 4.09 -8.37 2.66
CA ALA A 18 4.82 -9.49 2.10
C ALA A 18 4.78 -10.76 2.96
N THR A 19 4.74 -10.63 4.29
CA THR A 19 4.69 -11.78 5.21
C THR A 19 3.41 -12.58 4.97
N SER A 20 2.26 -11.92 4.83
CA SER A 20 0.99 -12.60 4.53
C SER A 20 0.98 -13.29 3.16
N VAL A 21 1.73 -12.77 2.18
CA VAL A 21 1.89 -13.38 0.86
C VAL A 21 2.81 -14.59 0.93
N LEU A 22 3.98 -14.47 1.55
CA LEU A 22 4.96 -15.56 1.64
C LEU A 22 4.48 -16.74 2.47
N THR A 23 3.62 -16.51 3.44
CA THR A 23 3.03 -17.55 4.30
C THR A 23 1.83 -18.28 3.67
N GLY A 24 1.37 -17.86 2.48
CA GLY A 24 0.27 -18.56 1.79
C GLY A 24 -1.11 -17.96 1.99
N HIS A 25 -1.28 -17.02 2.94
CA HIS A 25 -2.59 -16.54 3.35
C HIS A 25 -3.17 -15.47 2.43
N ARG A 26 -2.31 -14.77 1.67
CA ARG A 26 -2.71 -13.92 0.55
C ARG A 26 -2.05 -14.36 -0.75
N ARG A 27 -2.70 -14.07 -1.88
CA ARG A 27 -2.16 -14.37 -3.22
C ARG A 27 -1.13 -13.33 -3.65
N GLY A 28 -1.36 -12.08 -3.30
CA GLY A 28 -0.43 -10.99 -3.56
C GLY A 28 -0.71 -9.77 -2.69
N ALA A 29 0.24 -8.85 -2.71
CA ALA A 29 0.13 -7.51 -2.13
C ALA A 29 0.55 -6.49 -3.18
N SER A 30 0.08 -5.26 -3.08
CA SER A 30 0.60 -4.19 -3.92
C SER A 30 0.64 -2.86 -3.18
N PHE A 31 1.50 -1.98 -3.67
CA PHE A 31 1.57 -0.61 -3.22
C PHE A 31 2.06 0.27 -4.38
N PRO A 32 1.58 1.50 -4.46
CA PRO A 32 2.07 2.45 -5.45
C PRO A 32 3.46 2.96 -5.09
N LEU A 33 4.31 3.05 -6.12
CA LEU A 33 5.65 3.62 -6.06
C LEU A 33 5.57 5.06 -6.56
N ASP A 34 5.20 5.98 -5.68
CA ASP A 34 4.91 7.37 -6.02
C ASP A 34 5.61 8.37 -5.11
N LEU A 35 5.33 9.66 -5.32
CA LEU A 35 5.99 10.74 -4.58
C LEU A 35 5.72 10.67 -3.05
N PRO A 36 4.47 10.49 -2.57
CA PRO A 36 4.19 10.23 -1.15
C PRO A 36 5.01 9.09 -0.54
N TYR A 37 5.13 7.94 -1.21
CA TYR A 37 5.96 6.84 -0.72
C TYR A 37 7.43 7.25 -0.60
N LEU A 38 8.01 7.80 -1.67
CA LEU A 38 9.42 8.21 -1.71
C LEU A 38 9.74 9.29 -0.67
N GLN A 39 8.84 10.27 -0.48
CA GLN A 39 9.00 11.30 0.54
C GLN A 39 8.96 10.72 1.95
N SER A 40 8.05 9.78 2.19
CA SER A 40 7.90 9.12 3.50
C SER A 40 9.14 8.32 3.88
N VAL A 41 9.76 7.62 2.93
CA VAL A 41 11.04 6.93 3.17
C VAL A 41 12.15 7.93 3.54
N VAL A 42 12.25 9.06 2.83
CA VAL A 42 13.25 10.10 3.15
C VAL A 42 13.00 10.69 4.54
N GLN A 43 11.76 10.99 4.89
CA GLN A 43 11.38 11.54 6.20
C GLN A 43 11.70 10.56 7.34
N ALA A 44 11.34 9.29 7.18
CA ALA A 44 11.64 8.26 8.17
C ALA A 44 13.15 8.06 8.34
N ALA A 45 13.90 7.93 7.24
CA ALA A 45 15.35 7.77 7.28
C ALA A 45 16.06 8.95 7.97
N ARG A 46 15.62 10.19 7.72
CA ARG A 46 16.19 11.38 8.38
C ARG A 46 15.95 11.37 9.88
N ALA A 47 14.72 11.10 10.32
CA ALA A 47 14.40 11.04 11.74
C ALA A 47 15.14 9.91 12.46
N TYR A 48 15.29 8.76 11.80
CA TYR A 48 16.09 7.66 12.32
C TYR A 48 17.57 8.01 12.45
N ALA A 49 18.16 8.69 11.46
CA ALA A 49 19.54 9.17 11.53
C ALA A 49 19.76 10.10 12.73
N THR A 50 18.83 11.02 12.97
CA THR A 50 18.89 11.97 14.09
C THR A 50 18.81 11.29 15.45
N THR A 51 18.03 10.21 15.58
CA THR A 51 17.77 9.53 16.86
C THR A 51 18.78 8.43 17.16
N SER A 52 19.16 7.62 16.16
CA SER A 52 20.06 6.46 16.33
C SER A 52 21.54 6.79 16.15
N GLY A 53 21.87 7.89 15.44
CA GLY A 53 23.23 8.20 15.02
C GLY A 53 23.71 7.43 13.78
N ASP A 54 22.92 6.50 13.22
CA ASP A 54 23.27 5.75 12.00
C ASP A 54 23.04 6.61 10.74
N SER A 55 23.93 7.60 10.58
CA SER A 55 23.86 8.56 9.49
C SER A 55 24.22 7.95 8.13
N GLU A 56 25.10 6.95 8.10
CA GLU A 56 25.59 6.36 6.84
C GLU A 56 24.52 5.50 6.14
N ARG A 57 23.88 4.56 6.86
CA ARG A 57 22.81 3.75 6.28
C ARG A 57 21.63 4.62 5.84
N SER A 58 21.26 5.57 6.68
CA SER A 58 20.17 6.52 6.40
C SER A 58 20.47 7.37 5.17
N GLN A 59 21.70 7.89 5.03
CA GLN A 59 22.09 8.69 3.87
C GLN A 59 22.09 7.86 2.57
N ARG A 60 22.55 6.61 2.60
CA ARG A 60 22.47 5.71 1.43
C ARG A 60 21.02 5.47 1.00
N ARG A 61 20.12 5.23 1.95
CA ARG A 61 18.69 5.06 1.66
C ARG A 61 18.08 6.32 1.05
N ILE A 62 18.37 7.49 1.63
CA ILE A 62 17.92 8.80 1.14
C ILE A 62 18.39 9.04 -0.30
N GLU A 63 19.65 8.76 -0.60
CA GLU A 63 20.21 8.91 -1.95
C GLU A 63 19.51 8.00 -2.97
N CYS A 64 19.34 6.71 -2.64
CA CYS A 64 18.62 5.74 -3.47
C CYS A 64 17.22 6.24 -3.88
N VAL A 65 16.47 6.76 -2.91
CA VAL A 65 15.12 7.26 -3.11
C VAL A 65 15.11 8.58 -3.88
N HIS A 66 16.06 9.49 -3.61
CA HIS A 66 16.19 10.74 -4.36
C HIS A 66 16.50 10.51 -5.83
N GLN A 67 17.41 9.60 -6.15
CA GLN A 67 17.73 9.24 -7.53
C GLN A 67 16.52 8.63 -8.25
N SER A 68 15.76 7.77 -7.57
CA SER A 68 14.52 7.20 -8.11
C SER A 68 13.47 8.27 -8.39
N ARG A 69 13.27 9.19 -7.43
CA ARG A 69 12.37 10.34 -7.58
C ARG A 69 12.77 11.22 -8.76
N LEU A 70 14.06 11.57 -8.89
CA LEU A 70 14.53 12.43 -9.97
C LEU A 70 14.24 11.80 -11.34
N ARG A 71 14.53 10.51 -11.51
CA ARG A 71 14.25 9.77 -12.75
C ARG A 71 12.76 9.74 -13.08
N LEU A 72 11.90 9.51 -12.09
CA LEU A 72 10.45 9.55 -12.28
C LEU A 72 9.97 10.94 -12.70
N GLN A 73 10.45 11.99 -12.04
CA GLN A 73 10.04 13.37 -12.33
C GLN A 73 10.53 13.87 -13.70
N THR A 74 11.60 13.31 -14.25
CA THR A 74 12.11 13.65 -15.59
C THR A 74 11.56 12.76 -16.70
N THR A 75 10.76 11.75 -16.37
CA THR A 75 10.12 10.87 -17.36
C THR A 75 8.98 11.63 -18.03
N GLN A 76 9.19 12.02 -19.29
CA GLN A 76 8.15 12.68 -20.08
C GLN A 76 7.22 11.63 -20.67
N VAL A 77 5.95 11.71 -20.30
CA VAL A 77 4.88 10.89 -20.84
C VAL A 77 3.86 11.83 -21.48
N SER A 78 3.75 11.75 -22.81
CA SER A 78 2.66 12.38 -23.57
C SER A 78 1.77 11.29 -24.11
N VAL A 79 0.47 11.43 -23.90
CA VAL A 79 -0.55 10.57 -24.52
C VAL A 79 -1.44 11.48 -25.34
N ASP A 80 -1.27 11.41 -26.65
CA ASP A 80 -2.00 12.25 -27.59
C ASP A 80 -3.36 11.63 -27.95
N GLU A 81 -3.48 10.29 -27.81
CA GLU A 81 -4.66 9.51 -28.17
C GLU A 81 -4.91 8.38 -27.15
N LEU A 82 -6.18 8.16 -26.79
CA LEU A 82 -6.60 7.08 -25.90
C LEU A 82 -6.87 5.79 -26.68
N GLU A 83 -5.84 5.29 -27.33
CA GLU A 83 -5.85 4.03 -28.07
C GLU A 83 -4.89 3.02 -27.44
N LEU A 84 -5.19 1.73 -27.59
CA LEU A 84 -4.44 0.65 -26.93
C LEU A 84 -2.95 0.63 -27.33
N ASP A 85 -2.64 0.73 -28.63
CA ASP A 85 -1.27 0.59 -29.11
C ASP A 85 -0.34 1.73 -28.65
N PRO A 86 -0.71 3.03 -28.76
CA PRO A 86 0.07 4.12 -28.18
C PRO A 86 0.27 4.01 -26.67
N LEU A 87 -0.76 3.57 -25.93
CA LEU A 87 -0.67 3.35 -24.48
C LEU A 87 0.24 2.17 -24.15
N ARG A 88 0.23 1.10 -24.94
CA ARG A 88 1.10 -0.07 -24.78
C ARG A 88 2.56 0.29 -25.01
N GLU A 89 2.87 1.03 -26.09
CA GLU A 89 4.23 1.51 -26.35
C GLU A 89 4.72 2.42 -25.21
N THR A 90 3.85 3.32 -24.75
CA THR A 90 4.19 4.22 -23.65
C THR A 90 4.38 3.47 -22.34
N SER A 91 3.57 2.46 -22.06
CA SER A 91 3.72 1.58 -20.90
C SER A 91 5.04 0.81 -20.94
N ALA A 92 5.46 0.31 -22.10
CA ALA A 92 6.75 -0.35 -22.26
C ALA A 92 7.91 0.61 -21.93
N ARG A 93 7.88 1.85 -22.44
CA ARG A 93 8.88 2.88 -22.11
C ARG A 93 8.92 3.21 -20.62
N ILE A 94 7.76 3.33 -19.97
CA ILE A 94 7.68 3.57 -18.52
C ILE A 94 8.28 2.39 -17.75
N ARG A 95 8.03 1.14 -18.17
CA ARG A 95 8.63 -0.06 -17.55
C ARG A 95 10.14 -0.09 -17.69
N ASP A 96 10.68 0.31 -18.84
CA ASP A 96 12.13 0.40 -19.05
C ASP A 96 12.78 1.42 -18.12
N VAL A 97 12.11 2.55 -17.86
CA VAL A 97 12.55 3.51 -16.84
C VAL A 97 12.43 2.92 -15.45
N ALA A 98 11.29 2.29 -15.12
CA ALA A 98 11.03 1.70 -13.82
C ALA A 98 12.08 0.65 -13.44
N ALA A 99 12.50 -0.19 -14.40
CA ALA A 99 13.53 -1.21 -14.21
C ALA A 99 14.91 -0.62 -13.83
N GLN A 100 15.14 0.66 -14.13
CA GLN A 100 16.39 1.38 -13.83
C GLN A 100 16.29 2.25 -12.57
N LEU A 101 15.15 2.25 -11.87
CA LEU A 101 15.03 2.99 -10.62
C LEU A 101 15.81 2.24 -9.53
N PRO A 102 16.73 2.90 -8.81
CA PRO A 102 17.41 2.30 -7.66
C PRO A 102 16.45 1.69 -6.64
N GLU A 103 15.29 2.31 -6.44
CA GLU A 103 14.25 1.80 -5.54
C GLU A 103 13.66 0.47 -6.00
N VAL A 104 13.43 0.30 -7.31
CA VAL A 104 12.91 -0.95 -7.88
C VAL A 104 13.96 -2.05 -7.79
N GLN A 105 15.23 -1.72 -8.02
CA GLN A 105 16.34 -2.66 -7.84
C GLN A 105 16.45 -3.12 -6.39
N PHE A 106 16.43 -2.18 -5.44
CA PHE A 106 16.43 -2.47 -4.02
C PHE A 106 15.26 -3.38 -3.60
N LEU A 107 14.04 -3.10 -4.06
CA LEU A 107 12.86 -3.91 -3.74
C LEU A 107 12.97 -5.34 -4.31
N ARG A 108 13.47 -5.49 -5.54
CA ARG A 108 13.67 -6.81 -6.18
C ARG A 108 14.78 -7.63 -5.53
N GLU A 109 15.84 -6.97 -5.07
CA GLU A 109 16.95 -7.64 -4.38
C GLU A 109 16.59 -8.03 -2.94
N SER A 110 15.74 -7.23 -2.28
CA SER A 110 15.38 -7.42 -0.87
C SER A 110 14.14 -8.28 -0.66
N TYR A 111 13.30 -8.47 -1.68
CA TYR A 111 12.11 -9.33 -1.59
C TYR A 111 12.42 -10.75 -2.10
N PRO A 112 12.21 -11.81 -1.31
CA PRO A 112 12.53 -13.18 -1.73
C PRO A 112 11.52 -13.79 -2.72
N GLY A 113 10.41 -13.11 -3.00
CA GLY A 113 9.42 -13.51 -4.00
C GLY A 113 9.54 -12.73 -5.31
N ASP A 114 8.46 -12.68 -6.08
CA ASP A 114 8.40 -11.94 -7.33
C ASP A 114 7.89 -10.50 -7.08
N ALA A 115 8.77 -9.51 -7.32
CA ALA A 115 8.41 -8.08 -7.30
C ALA A 115 8.17 -7.56 -8.74
N VAL A 116 6.91 -7.53 -9.15
CA VAL A 116 6.46 -7.04 -10.46
C VAL A 116 6.17 -5.55 -10.38
N VAL A 117 6.76 -4.76 -11.27
CA VAL A 117 6.54 -3.31 -11.33
C VAL A 117 5.93 -2.96 -12.68
N VAL A 118 4.75 -2.34 -12.64
CA VAL A 118 3.97 -1.99 -13.83
C VAL A 118 3.47 -0.54 -13.76
N PRO A 119 3.36 0.15 -14.90
CA PRO A 119 2.55 1.35 -14.98
C PRO A 119 1.08 0.98 -14.84
N GLU A 120 0.34 1.81 -14.11
CA GLU A 120 -1.11 1.79 -14.07
C GLU A 120 -1.64 3.13 -14.50
N TRP A 121 -2.62 3.07 -15.40
CA TRP A 121 -3.27 4.21 -16.00
C TRP A 121 -4.66 4.38 -15.39
N LEU A 122 -5.04 5.64 -15.19
CA LEU A 122 -6.35 6.05 -14.69
C LEU A 122 -6.95 7.06 -15.67
N ARG A 123 -8.20 6.84 -16.06
CA ARG A 123 -8.94 7.74 -16.95
C ARG A 123 -9.78 8.74 -16.17
N TYR A 124 -9.65 10.01 -16.52
CA TYR A 124 -10.45 11.12 -16.03
C TYR A 124 -11.13 11.84 -17.18
N GLY A 125 -12.30 11.32 -17.58
CA GLY A 125 -13.02 11.82 -18.75
C GLY A 125 -12.22 11.61 -20.04
N ARG A 126 -11.53 12.66 -20.50
CA ARG A 126 -10.71 12.67 -21.72
C ARG A 126 -9.21 12.68 -21.47
N SER A 127 -8.76 12.86 -20.23
CA SER A 127 -7.36 12.74 -19.87
C SER A 127 -7.08 11.38 -19.23
N VAL A 128 -5.81 10.99 -19.28
CA VAL A 128 -5.29 9.87 -18.48
C VAL A 128 -4.15 10.37 -17.62
N GLU A 129 -4.04 9.79 -16.44
CA GLU A 129 -2.88 9.88 -15.57
C GLU A 129 -2.28 8.50 -15.41
N TRP A 130 -1.02 8.44 -15.00
CA TRP A 130 -0.33 7.19 -14.75
C TRP A 130 0.45 7.24 -13.44
N GLY A 131 0.62 6.07 -12.83
CA GLY A 131 1.52 5.84 -11.70
C GLY A 131 2.25 4.53 -11.86
N LEU A 132 3.26 4.29 -11.03
CA LEU A 132 3.86 2.96 -10.90
C LEU A 132 3.22 2.22 -9.74
N ARG A 133 2.90 0.94 -9.93
CA ARG A 133 2.52 0.04 -8.85
C ARG A 133 3.49 -1.14 -8.80
N VAL A 134 3.85 -1.50 -7.56
CA VAL A 134 4.64 -2.68 -7.25
C VAL A 134 3.69 -3.74 -6.73
N TYR A 135 3.76 -4.92 -7.32
CA TYR A 135 3.07 -6.12 -6.89
C TYR A 135 4.06 -7.12 -6.33
N LEU A 136 3.70 -7.76 -5.22
CA LEU A 136 4.49 -8.76 -4.53
C LEU A 136 3.75 -10.09 -4.56
N PHE A 137 4.40 -11.12 -5.09
CA PHE A 137 3.89 -12.49 -5.15
C PHE A 137 4.91 -13.47 -4.60
N ARG A 138 4.47 -14.68 -4.24
CA ARG A 138 5.39 -15.80 -4.02
C ARG A 138 6.16 -16.09 -5.31
N GLY A 139 7.39 -16.59 -5.17
CA GLY A 139 8.26 -16.87 -6.32
C GLY A 139 7.64 -17.90 -7.28
N GLY A 140 7.53 -17.53 -8.55
CA GLY A 140 6.92 -18.33 -9.62
C GLY A 140 5.39 -18.22 -9.69
N GLU A 141 4.75 -17.41 -8.85
CA GLU A 141 3.29 -17.22 -8.86
C GLU A 141 2.86 -15.89 -9.49
N ALA A 142 3.80 -14.99 -9.79
CA ALA A 142 3.45 -13.72 -10.43
C ALA A 142 2.88 -13.92 -11.84
N PRO A 143 1.78 -13.21 -12.21
CA PRO A 143 1.39 -13.11 -13.61
C PRO A 143 2.47 -12.38 -14.42
N ALA A 144 2.46 -12.58 -15.74
CA ALA A 144 3.32 -11.78 -16.61
C ALA A 144 2.97 -10.28 -16.43
N PRO A 145 3.96 -9.38 -16.29
CA PRO A 145 3.71 -7.94 -16.15
C PRO A 145 2.82 -7.38 -17.26
N GLU A 146 3.00 -7.89 -18.49
CA GLU A 146 2.22 -7.53 -19.68
C GLU A 146 0.73 -7.84 -19.48
N THR A 147 0.38 -8.95 -18.82
CA THR A 147 -1.02 -9.30 -18.55
C THR A 147 -1.70 -8.29 -17.63
N VAL A 148 -0.98 -7.77 -16.63
CA VAL A 148 -1.52 -6.73 -15.73
C VAL A 148 -1.69 -5.41 -16.49
N VAL A 149 -0.68 -5.03 -17.29
CA VAL A 149 -0.71 -3.81 -18.10
C VAL A 149 -1.82 -3.86 -19.15
N ASP A 150 -1.90 -4.92 -19.95
CA ASP A 150 -2.90 -5.03 -21.03
C ASP A 150 -4.33 -4.93 -20.48
N ARG A 151 -4.64 -5.62 -19.38
CA ARG A 151 -5.95 -5.50 -18.71
C ARG A 151 -6.24 -4.10 -18.18
N ASN A 152 -5.23 -3.41 -17.65
CA ASN A 152 -5.37 -2.01 -17.22
C ASN A 152 -5.66 -1.08 -18.41
N LEU A 153 -4.95 -1.28 -19.53
CA LEU A 153 -5.12 -0.48 -20.74
C LEU A 153 -6.48 -0.70 -21.40
N GLU A 154 -6.94 -1.95 -21.49
CA GLU A 154 -8.28 -2.30 -21.96
C GLU A 154 -9.35 -1.57 -21.14
N ALA A 155 -9.27 -1.64 -19.81
CA ALA A 155 -10.21 -0.95 -18.93
C ALA A 155 -10.18 0.59 -19.07
N VAL A 156 -9.01 1.18 -19.35
CA VAL A 156 -8.87 2.62 -19.60
C VAL A 156 -9.51 3.03 -20.93
N VAL A 157 -9.27 2.27 -21.99
CA VAL A 157 -9.78 2.57 -23.33
C VAL A 157 -11.30 2.35 -23.39
N ASP A 158 -11.77 1.20 -22.93
CA ASP A 158 -13.18 0.80 -23.01
C ASP A 158 -14.05 1.44 -21.92
N GLY A 159 -13.41 2.03 -20.90
CA GLY A 159 -14.11 2.60 -19.76
C GLY A 159 -14.63 1.56 -18.77
N SER A 160 -14.15 0.32 -18.83
CA SER A 160 -14.52 -0.78 -17.95
C SER A 160 -13.65 -0.86 -16.68
N ARG A 161 -13.44 0.28 -16.01
CA ARG A 161 -12.59 0.37 -14.80
C ARG A 161 -12.93 -0.67 -13.73
N SER A 162 -14.21 -0.98 -13.54
CA SER A 162 -14.67 -1.99 -12.60
C SER A 162 -14.09 -3.38 -12.87
N GLU A 163 -13.92 -3.78 -14.13
CA GLU A 163 -13.37 -5.09 -14.50
C GLU A 163 -11.88 -5.19 -14.11
N PHE A 164 -11.14 -4.09 -14.23
CA PHE A 164 -9.75 -4.06 -13.78
C PHE A 164 -9.63 -4.03 -12.26
N GLU A 165 -10.50 -3.29 -11.56
CA GLU A 165 -10.56 -3.28 -10.09
C GLU A 165 -10.92 -4.68 -9.54
N GLU A 166 -11.85 -5.40 -10.19
CA GLU A 166 -12.18 -6.80 -9.89
C GLU A 166 -10.96 -7.73 -10.07
N TYR A 167 -10.28 -7.61 -11.22
CA TYR A 167 -9.06 -8.35 -11.50
C TYR A 167 -7.97 -8.07 -10.45
N GLN A 168 -7.75 -6.80 -10.08
CA GLN A 168 -6.81 -6.43 -9.03
C GLN A 168 -7.20 -7.05 -7.68
N GLY A 169 -8.48 -7.02 -7.28
CA GLY A 169 -8.93 -7.67 -6.05
C GLY A 169 -8.60 -9.17 -6.02
N ARG A 170 -8.84 -9.88 -7.13
CA ARG A 170 -8.54 -11.31 -7.28
C ARG A 170 -7.04 -11.61 -7.29
N LEU A 171 -6.21 -10.72 -7.82
CA LEU A 171 -4.74 -10.84 -7.77
C LEU A 171 -4.22 -10.84 -6.34
N HIS A 172 -4.81 -10.02 -5.47
CA HIS A 172 -4.45 -9.97 -4.05
C HIS A 172 -5.05 -11.15 -3.26
N GLY A 173 -6.10 -11.77 -3.81
CA GLY A 173 -6.85 -12.84 -3.16
C GLY A 173 -7.86 -12.29 -2.14
N TYR A 174 -8.40 -11.09 -2.37
CA TYR A 174 -9.46 -10.55 -1.52
C TYR A 174 -10.76 -11.35 -1.69
N PRO A 175 -11.61 -11.44 -0.65
CA PRO A 175 -12.90 -12.11 -0.73
C PRO A 175 -13.82 -11.46 -1.76
N ASP A 176 -14.56 -12.26 -2.53
CA ASP A 176 -15.48 -11.77 -3.57
C ASP A 176 -16.53 -10.82 -2.99
N CYS A 177 -17.04 -11.06 -1.77
CA CYS A 177 -17.95 -10.15 -1.07
C CYS A 177 -17.43 -8.71 -0.97
N CYS A 178 -16.11 -8.51 -0.77
CA CYS A 178 -15.51 -7.19 -0.65
C CYS A 178 -15.19 -6.60 -2.02
N ILE A 179 -14.84 -7.45 -2.99
CA ILE A 179 -14.63 -7.02 -4.38
C ILE A 179 -15.96 -6.51 -4.93
N ASP A 180 -17.01 -7.32 -4.89
CA ASP A 180 -18.34 -6.99 -5.39
C ASP A 180 -18.88 -5.71 -4.74
N ALA A 181 -18.79 -5.63 -3.42
CA ALA A 181 -19.26 -4.46 -2.67
C ALA A 181 -18.49 -3.17 -3.00
N PHE A 182 -17.19 -3.26 -3.34
CA PHE A 182 -16.40 -2.11 -3.80
C PHE A 182 -16.79 -1.65 -5.21
N LEU A 183 -17.24 -2.58 -6.06
CA LEU A 183 -17.71 -2.30 -7.42
C LEU A 183 -19.11 -1.68 -7.45
N GLU A 184 -19.95 -1.96 -6.44
CA GLU A 184 -21.26 -1.35 -6.23
C GLU A 184 -21.16 0.12 -5.77
N ARG A 185 -20.66 1.00 -6.66
CA ARG A 185 -20.67 2.45 -6.45
C ARG A 185 -22.11 2.98 -6.59
N ALA A 186 -22.88 2.93 -5.50
CA ALA A 186 -24.20 3.55 -5.46
C ALA A 186 -24.08 5.05 -5.78
N SER A 187 -25.00 5.56 -6.61
CA SER A 187 -24.86 6.88 -7.21
C SER A 187 -25.04 8.05 -6.25
N ASP A 188 -25.45 7.87 -4.98
CA ASP A 188 -25.76 9.05 -4.15
C ASP A 188 -25.65 8.99 -2.61
N ASP A 189 -25.34 7.90 -1.88
CA ASP A 189 -25.35 8.04 -0.39
C ASP A 189 -24.16 7.49 0.41
N GLU A 190 -23.37 6.54 -0.07
CA GLU A 190 -22.13 6.19 0.65
C GLU A 190 -21.11 5.52 -0.28
N ARG A 191 -19.95 6.15 -0.45
CA ARG A 191 -18.86 5.54 -1.21
C ARG A 191 -18.37 4.28 -0.49
N PRO A 192 -17.94 3.22 -1.19
CA PRO A 192 -17.45 2.00 -0.56
C PRO A 192 -16.36 2.24 0.49
N GLU A 193 -15.48 3.23 0.26
CA GLU A 193 -14.44 3.59 1.21
C GLU A 193 -15.00 4.13 2.54
N ALA A 194 -16.05 4.96 2.48
CA ALA A 194 -16.71 5.50 3.66
C ALA A 194 -17.50 4.42 4.41
N ARG A 195 -18.28 3.61 3.67
CA ARG A 195 -19.03 2.47 4.22
C ARG A 195 -18.13 1.48 4.94
N SER A 196 -16.97 1.18 4.36
CA SER A 196 -15.99 0.24 4.92
C SER A 196 -15.46 0.67 6.29
N VAL A 197 -15.21 1.96 6.51
CA VAL A 197 -14.62 2.47 7.75
C VAL A 197 -15.65 2.87 8.80
N ALA A 198 -16.91 3.10 8.40
CA ALA A 198 -18.00 3.53 9.28
C ALA A 198 -18.16 2.70 10.57
N PRO A 199 -18.05 1.35 10.58
CA PRO A 199 -18.25 0.54 11.79
C PRO A 199 -17.23 0.80 12.91
N LEU A 200 -16.09 1.41 12.59
CA LEU A 200 -15.01 1.70 13.54
C LEU A 200 -14.74 3.21 13.66
N ALA A 201 -15.55 4.04 13.01
CA ALA A 201 -15.32 5.48 12.93
C ALA A 201 -15.43 6.17 14.30
N ASP A 202 -16.22 5.63 15.24
CA ASP A 202 -16.31 6.12 16.61
C ASP A 202 -15.09 5.77 17.48
N ARG A 203 -14.23 4.86 17.00
CA ARG A 203 -13.02 4.41 17.71
C ARG A 203 -11.78 5.22 17.41
N ILE A 204 -11.81 6.08 16.38
CA ILE A 204 -10.67 6.93 16.05
C ILE A 204 -10.73 8.24 16.84
N ASP A 205 -9.69 8.53 17.61
CA ASP A 205 -9.49 9.85 18.20
C ASP A 205 -8.81 10.76 17.17
N GLU A 206 -9.62 11.49 16.42
CA GLU A 206 -9.12 12.44 15.41
C GLU A 206 -8.21 13.53 15.99
N ARG A 207 -8.33 13.85 17.29
CA ARG A 207 -7.46 14.84 17.96
C ARG A 207 -6.07 14.29 18.24
N ALA A 208 -5.95 12.96 18.31
CA ALA A 208 -4.69 12.29 18.53
C ALA A 208 -3.94 11.97 17.22
N LEU A 209 -4.61 12.11 16.05
CA LEU A 209 -3.99 11.86 14.74
C LEU A 209 -2.70 12.68 14.55
N GLY A 210 -1.70 12.03 13.98
CA GLY A 210 -0.40 12.61 13.67
C GLY A 210 0.76 12.05 14.51
N GLY A 211 1.98 12.47 14.17
CA GLY A 211 3.21 11.79 14.59
C GLY A 211 3.60 11.96 16.05
N SER A 212 2.81 12.69 16.85
CA SER A 212 3.06 12.90 18.28
C SER A 212 2.45 11.85 19.20
N SER A 213 1.46 11.09 18.71
CA SER A 213 0.71 10.14 19.51
C SER A 213 1.02 8.71 19.07
N SER A 214 0.99 7.76 20.01
CA SER A 214 1.02 6.34 19.64
C SER A 214 -0.28 5.94 18.96
N ILE A 215 -0.22 4.98 18.04
CA ILE A 215 -1.38 4.43 17.36
C ILE A 215 -2.42 3.84 18.33
N GLU A 216 -1.99 3.37 19.50
CA GLU A 216 -2.89 2.91 20.57
C GLU A 216 -3.71 4.04 21.20
N THR A 217 -3.18 5.27 21.19
CA THR A 217 -3.91 6.47 21.60
C THR A 217 -4.86 6.94 20.51
N VAL A 218 -4.48 6.79 19.25
CA VAL A 218 -5.31 7.17 18.10
C VAL A 218 -6.50 6.22 17.93
N LEU A 219 -6.29 4.92 18.17
CA LEU A 219 -7.31 3.88 18.04
C LEU A 219 -7.39 3.04 19.32
N PRO A 220 -7.86 3.64 20.43
CA PRO A 220 -8.09 2.93 21.67
C PRO A 220 -9.14 1.85 21.44
N GLU A 221 -8.95 0.68 22.06
CA GLU A 221 -9.91 -0.43 21.98
C GLU A 221 -10.24 -0.90 20.55
N PHE A 222 -9.40 -0.63 19.55
CA PHE A 222 -9.62 -1.05 18.16
C PHE A 222 -10.06 -2.51 18.02
N PHE A 223 -9.33 -3.42 18.68
CA PHE A 223 -9.62 -4.87 18.70
C PHE A 223 -10.78 -5.28 19.62
N ALA A 224 -11.52 -4.34 20.22
CA ALA A 224 -12.77 -4.66 20.92
C ALA A 224 -13.95 -4.91 19.96
N SER A 225 -13.76 -4.59 18.67
CA SER A 225 -14.70 -4.86 17.59
C SER A 225 -14.14 -5.94 16.68
N ASP A 226 -14.98 -6.87 16.23
CA ASP A 226 -14.60 -7.94 15.30
C ASP A 226 -14.33 -7.41 13.87
N HIS A 227 -14.80 -6.21 13.54
CA HIS A 227 -14.48 -5.54 12.29
C HIS A 227 -12.99 -5.19 12.16
N ALA A 228 -12.25 -5.10 13.28
CA ALA A 228 -10.82 -4.80 13.28
C ALA A 228 -10.01 -5.81 12.46
N ASP A 229 -10.40 -7.09 12.51
CA ASP A 229 -9.68 -8.18 11.85
C ASP A 229 -9.73 -8.06 10.33
N ALA A 230 -10.76 -7.42 9.76
CA ALA A 230 -10.89 -7.27 8.31
C ALA A 230 -9.84 -6.32 7.68
N PHE A 231 -9.14 -5.51 8.48
CA PHE A 231 -8.12 -4.54 8.01
C PHE A 231 -6.71 -5.13 7.92
N PHE A 232 -6.60 -6.36 7.39
CA PHE A 232 -5.34 -7.10 7.25
C PHE A 232 -4.46 -6.66 6.06
N ALA A 233 -4.94 -5.72 5.25
CA ALA A 233 -4.25 -5.22 4.07
C ALA A 233 -4.44 -3.70 3.91
N ARG A 234 -3.40 -3.01 3.47
CA ARG A 234 -3.44 -1.60 3.09
C ARG A 234 -4.16 -1.43 1.76
N GLU A 235 -4.86 -0.31 1.60
CA GLU A 235 -5.69 -0.02 0.40
C GLU A 235 -6.74 -1.11 0.10
N PHE A 236 -7.11 -1.89 1.12
CA PHE A 236 -8.24 -2.80 1.09
C PHE A 236 -9.37 -2.20 1.93
N PHE A 237 -10.52 -1.97 1.30
CA PHE A 237 -11.72 -1.48 1.97
C PHE A 237 -12.67 -2.67 2.17
N PRO A 238 -12.59 -3.38 3.32
CA PRO A 238 -13.45 -4.53 3.56
C PRO A 238 -14.92 -4.12 3.60
N GLU A 239 -15.78 -4.99 3.10
CA GLU A 239 -17.21 -4.85 3.32
C GLU A 239 -17.53 -5.17 4.79
N PRO A 240 -18.18 -4.25 5.54
CA PRO A 240 -18.36 -4.37 6.99
C PRO A 240 -18.88 -5.71 7.47
N ASP A 241 -19.91 -6.23 6.81
CA ASP A 241 -20.61 -7.44 7.23
C ASP A 241 -20.02 -8.72 6.61
N CYS A 242 -18.88 -8.64 5.92
CA CYS A 242 -18.28 -9.82 5.33
C CYS A 242 -17.53 -10.69 6.35
N GLU A 243 -18.19 -11.77 6.78
CA GLU A 243 -17.60 -12.81 7.64
C GLU A 243 -16.32 -13.39 7.05
N THR A 244 -16.29 -13.70 5.75
CA THR A 244 -15.09 -14.22 5.07
C THR A 244 -13.88 -13.30 5.19
N ALA A 245 -14.09 -11.97 5.14
CA ALA A 245 -13.00 -11.01 5.29
C ALA A 245 -12.47 -10.97 6.72
N ARG A 246 -13.35 -11.09 7.71
CA ARG A 246 -12.96 -11.18 9.12
C ARG A 246 -12.20 -12.47 9.42
N GLU A 247 -12.72 -13.63 8.99
CA GLU A 247 -12.05 -14.92 9.16
C GLU A 247 -10.67 -14.98 8.48
N MET A 248 -10.58 -14.43 7.27
CA MET A 248 -9.32 -14.28 6.55
C MET A 248 -8.36 -13.37 7.32
N GLY A 249 -8.88 -12.27 7.87
CA GLY A 249 -8.16 -11.35 8.73
C GLY A 249 -7.56 -11.99 9.97
N THR A 250 -8.36 -12.73 10.74
CA THR A 250 -7.90 -13.52 11.90
C THR A 250 -6.83 -14.52 11.48
N THR A 251 -7.02 -15.21 10.35
CA THR A 251 -6.03 -16.17 9.82
C THR A 251 -4.70 -15.49 9.47
N VAL A 252 -4.75 -14.32 8.83
CA VAL A 252 -3.56 -13.52 8.51
C VAL A 252 -2.87 -13.03 9.79
N PHE A 253 -3.64 -12.58 10.78
CA PHE A 253 -3.12 -12.14 12.07
C PHE A 253 -2.34 -13.28 12.77
N ASP A 254 -2.94 -14.45 12.90
CA ASP A 254 -2.33 -15.62 13.53
C ASP A 254 -1.05 -16.05 12.79
N ALA A 255 -1.08 -16.04 11.46
CA ALA A 255 0.08 -16.38 10.65
C ALA A 255 1.23 -15.37 10.79
N MET A 256 0.93 -14.08 10.86
CA MET A 256 1.94 -13.04 11.04
C MET A 256 2.55 -13.10 12.44
N THR A 257 1.73 -13.31 13.48
CA THR A 257 2.21 -13.40 14.88
C THR A 257 3.01 -14.67 15.16
N ALA A 258 2.91 -15.70 14.32
CA ALA A 258 3.82 -16.85 14.36
C ALA A 258 5.27 -16.51 13.96
N HIS A 259 5.50 -15.36 13.30
CA HIS A 259 6.80 -14.94 12.78
C HIS A 259 7.28 -13.57 13.29
N LEU A 260 6.38 -12.74 13.78
CA LEU A 260 6.62 -11.35 14.16
C LEU A 260 6.06 -11.06 15.56
N ASP A 261 6.56 -10.01 16.19
CA ASP A 261 6.03 -9.54 17.47
C ASP A 261 4.53 -9.20 17.36
N THR A 262 3.77 -9.59 18.39
CA THR A 262 2.31 -9.40 18.39
C THR A 262 1.92 -7.92 18.42
N THR A 263 2.69 -7.07 19.10
CA THR A 263 2.42 -5.62 19.14
C THR A 263 2.62 -5.02 17.75
N LEU A 264 3.68 -5.41 17.05
CA LEU A 264 3.92 -4.98 15.67
C LEU A 264 2.78 -5.36 14.72
N VAL A 265 2.28 -6.59 14.80
CA VAL A 265 1.15 -7.05 13.97
C VAL A 265 -0.15 -6.33 14.35
N ARG A 266 -0.40 -6.06 15.63
CA ARG A 266 -1.56 -5.27 16.05
C ARG A 266 -1.52 -3.84 15.55
N ASP A 267 -0.36 -3.21 15.61
CA ASP A 267 -0.17 -1.85 15.11
C ASP A 267 -0.28 -1.79 13.58
N PHE A 268 0.10 -2.87 12.88
CA PHE A 268 -0.13 -3.00 11.44
C PHE A 268 -1.62 -2.89 11.07
N PHE A 269 -2.49 -3.65 11.74
CA PHE A 269 -3.93 -3.61 11.49
C PHE A 269 -4.54 -2.25 11.83
N ARG A 270 -4.15 -1.67 12.98
CA ARG A 270 -4.60 -0.31 13.36
C ARG A 270 -4.21 0.73 12.32
N LEU A 271 -2.96 0.69 11.85
CA LEU A 271 -2.47 1.65 10.86
C LEU A 271 -3.07 1.40 9.47
N ASN A 272 -3.38 0.17 9.09
CA ASN A 272 -4.16 -0.12 7.87
C ASN A 272 -5.55 0.52 7.96
N TYR A 273 -6.25 0.35 9.09
CA TYR A 273 -7.54 1.00 9.32
C TYR A 273 -7.41 2.53 9.29
N ALA A 274 -6.48 3.12 10.05
CA ALA A 274 -6.25 4.56 10.08
C ALA A 274 -5.93 5.13 8.69
N TYR A 275 -5.18 4.36 7.89
CA TYR A 275 -4.88 4.72 6.50
C TYR A 275 -6.14 4.71 5.63
N CYS A 276 -6.96 3.66 5.71
CA CYS A 276 -8.23 3.57 4.99
C CYS A 276 -9.19 4.68 5.41
N TYR A 277 -9.28 4.98 6.71
CA TYR A 277 -10.09 6.07 7.26
C TYR A 277 -9.66 7.42 6.67
N ALA A 278 -8.37 7.73 6.70
CA ALA A 278 -7.86 8.99 6.16
C ALA A 278 -8.09 9.13 4.64
N VAL A 279 -7.97 8.02 3.89
CA VAL A 279 -8.32 8.00 2.45
C VAL A 279 -9.81 8.21 2.24
N ALA A 280 -10.67 7.51 2.99
CA ALA A 280 -12.13 7.67 2.90
C ALA A 280 -12.57 9.10 3.22
N MET A 281 -12.00 9.73 4.25
CA MET A 281 -12.27 11.13 4.60
C MET A 281 -11.78 12.11 3.52
N THR A 282 -10.61 11.85 2.94
CA THR A 282 -10.08 12.64 1.82
C THR A 282 -11.01 12.59 0.62
N LEU A 283 -11.50 11.41 0.28
CA LEU A 283 -12.42 11.21 -0.83
C LEU A 283 -13.79 11.86 -0.57
N SER A 284 -14.27 11.83 0.68
CA SER A 284 -15.59 12.36 1.06
C SER A 284 -15.62 13.89 1.16
N ASN A 285 -14.54 14.51 1.64
CA ASN A 285 -14.45 15.97 1.83
C ASN A 285 -13.97 16.73 0.58
N ALA A 286 -13.48 16.03 -0.44
CA ALA A 286 -12.94 16.66 -1.63
C ALA A 286 -14.04 17.16 -2.59
N SER A 287 -14.28 18.48 -2.61
CA SER A 287 -13.96 19.20 -3.85
C SER A 287 -12.45 19.03 -4.01
N VAL A 288 -11.98 18.39 -5.08
CA VAL A 288 -10.57 18.02 -5.29
C VAL A 288 -9.67 19.26 -5.26
N ALA A 289 -9.32 19.74 -4.07
CA ALA A 289 -8.32 20.76 -3.87
C ALA A 289 -6.96 20.08 -4.08
N ALA A 290 -6.18 20.62 -5.01
CA ALA A 290 -4.84 20.14 -5.33
C ALA A 290 -3.98 20.06 -4.06
N GLY A 291 -3.80 18.86 -3.50
CA GLY A 291 -2.96 18.64 -2.33
C GLY A 291 -3.44 17.59 -1.33
N ALA A 292 -4.71 17.14 -1.39
CA ALA A 292 -5.16 16.05 -0.53
C ALA A 292 -4.61 14.70 -1.03
N GLY A 293 -3.47 14.30 -0.47
CA GLY A 293 -2.75 13.09 -0.83
C GLY A 293 -2.98 11.94 0.16
N ARG A 294 -2.49 10.75 -0.19
CA ARG A 294 -2.47 9.61 0.72
C ARG A 294 -1.57 9.91 1.93
N PRO A 295 -1.92 9.46 3.16
CA PRO A 295 -1.12 9.71 4.36
C PRO A 295 0.34 9.28 4.19
N GLY A 296 1.27 10.19 4.46
CA GLY A 296 2.71 9.97 4.50
C GLY A 296 3.24 9.71 5.90
N ALA A 297 4.55 9.45 6.02
CA ALA A 297 5.21 9.08 7.27
C ALA A 297 4.83 10.03 8.43
N GLY A 298 4.27 9.45 9.49
CA GLY A 298 3.88 10.18 10.70
C GLY A 298 2.53 10.89 10.62
N ASP A 299 1.80 10.86 9.50
CA ASP A 299 0.50 11.55 9.41
C ASP A 299 -0.61 10.89 10.24
N LEU A 300 -0.44 9.62 10.61
CA LEU A 300 -1.46 8.84 11.33
C LEU A 300 -1.13 8.70 12.81
N ALA A 301 0.12 8.31 13.12
CA ALA A 301 0.64 8.09 14.46
C ALA A 301 2.18 8.08 14.43
N ALA A 302 2.84 8.07 15.59
CA ALA A 302 4.29 7.92 15.70
C ALA A 302 4.80 6.65 15.00
N GLU A 303 4.09 5.53 15.15
CA GLU A 303 4.42 4.24 14.54
C GLU A 303 4.29 4.27 13.01
N HIS A 304 3.48 5.17 12.43
CA HIS A 304 3.40 5.35 10.97
C HIS A 304 4.72 5.82 10.37
N GLN A 305 5.59 6.47 11.15
CA GLN A 305 6.92 6.81 10.68
C GLN A 305 7.82 5.57 10.57
N LEU A 306 7.68 4.62 11.51
CA LEU A 306 8.46 3.37 11.55
C LEU A 306 8.11 2.44 10.38
N TRP A 307 6.89 2.54 9.84
CA TRP A 307 6.47 1.81 8.64
C TRP A 307 7.40 1.96 7.44
N TYR A 308 8.07 3.11 7.31
CA TYR A 308 8.97 3.39 6.20
C TYR A 308 10.45 3.12 6.52
N LEU A 309 10.75 2.64 7.73
CA LEU A 309 12.07 2.11 8.10
C LEU A 309 12.16 0.61 7.80
N PRO A 310 13.38 0.07 7.61
CA PRO A 310 13.60 -1.37 7.46
C PRO A 310 12.95 -2.17 8.60
N LEU A 311 12.30 -3.30 8.30
CA LEU A 311 11.66 -4.16 9.30
C LEU A 311 12.62 -4.53 10.44
N GLY A 312 13.87 -4.87 10.11
CA GLY A 312 14.88 -5.23 11.11
C GLY A 312 15.22 -4.07 12.06
N THR A 313 15.15 -2.83 11.58
CA THR A 313 15.32 -1.63 12.42
C THR A 313 14.09 -1.42 13.30
N THR A 314 12.88 -1.51 12.74
CA THR A 314 11.64 -1.33 13.50
C THR A 314 11.48 -2.41 14.57
N ALA A 315 11.72 -3.66 14.22
CA ALA A 315 11.59 -4.81 15.13
C ALA A 315 12.68 -4.89 16.21
N ALA A 316 13.64 -3.94 16.22
CA ALA A 316 14.63 -3.78 17.29
C ALA A 316 14.34 -2.55 18.18
N MET A 317 13.25 -1.82 17.90
CA MET A 317 12.82 -0.71 18.74
C MET A 317 12.23 -1.26 20.05
N PRO A 318 12.42 -0.58 21.20
CA PRO A 318 11.94 -1.08 22.51
C PRO A 318 10.43 -1.39 22.61
N ARG A 319 9.61 -0.89 21.67
CA ARG A 319 8.17 -1.21 21.59
C ARG A 319 7.91 -2.62 21.04
N TYR A 320 8.82 -3.15 20.22
CA TYR A 320 8.66 -4.38 19.43
C TYR A 320 9.78 -5.40 19.66
N ASP A 321 10.71 -5.12 20.59
CA ASP A 321 11.82 -5.99 21.00
C ASP A 321 11.37 -6.99 22.09
#